data_AF-A0A2V4DMR4-F1
#
_entry.id   AF-A0A2V4DMR4-F1
#
_cell.length_a   1.000
_cell.length_b   1.000
_cell.length_c   1.000
_cell.angle_alpha   90.00
_cell.angle_beta   90.00
_cell.angle_gamma   90.00
#
_symmetry.space_group_name_H-M   'P 1'
#
loop_
_entity.id
_entity.type
_entity.pdbx_description
1 polymer ?
#
loop_
_entity_poly.entity_id
_entity_poly.type
_entity_poly.pdbx_seq_one_letter_code
_entity_poly.pdbx_strand_id
1 'polypeptide(L)'
;MVNRPRKVKRYSPAAGRHTVHTIERVKKRRASELKWGQRRFRRVTAGYRGFPRPKPEGREKPTRRVNILYRCTETGKAHTPKCYRAKKFNLTDD
;
A
#
# COMPACT_ATOMS: atom_id res chain seq x y z
N MET A 1 -12.92 14.23 3.19
CA MET A 1 -12.53 13.64 1.89
C MET A 1 -11.15 14.19 1.56
N VAL A 2 -10.23 13.39 0.99
CA VAL A 2 -8.88 13.88 0.66
C VAL A 2 -8.73 13.87 -0.85
N ASN A 3 -8.53 15.05 -1.43
CA ASN A 3 -8.26 15.22 -2.85
C ASN A 3 -6.76 15.52 -3.02
N ARG A 4 -6.12 14.92 -4.01
CA ARG A 4 -4.75 15.23 -4.40
C ARG A 4 -4.64 15.37 -5.92
N PRO A 5 -3.81 16.30 -6.42
CA PRO A 5 -3.52 16.39 -7.84
C PRO A 5 -2.76 15.15 -8.32
N ARG A 6 -2.85 14.83 -9.61
CA ARG A 6 -2.11 13.69 -10.18
C ARG A 6 -0.61 13.93 -10.29
N LYS A 7 -0.18 15.18 -10.46
CA LYS A 7 1.23 15.56 -10.62
C LYS A 7 1.63 16.53 -9.52
N VAL A 8 2.76 16.25 -8.87
CA VAL A 8 3.30 17.11 -7.80
C VAL A 8 4.81 17.22 -7.95
N LYS A 9 5.36 18.43 -7.77
CA LYS A 9 6.81 18.61 -7.65
C LYS A 9 7.28 18.19 -6.26
N ARG A 10 8.24 17.27 -6.21
CA ARG A 10 8.78 16.73 -4.95
C ARG A 10 10.23 16.29 -5.15
N TYR A 11 10.99 16.25 -4.06
CA TYR A 11 12.33 15.66 -4.04
C TYR A 11 12.30 14.18 -4.44
N SER A 12 13.12 13.80 -5.43
CA SER A 12 13.34 12.41 -5.81
C SER A 12 14.62 11.88 -5.18
N PRO A 13 14.57 10.89 -4.27
CA PRO A 13 15.78 10.29 -3.69
C PRO A 13 16.71 9.66 -4.73
N ALA A 14 16.15 9.25 -5.87
CA ALA A 14 16.92 8.63 -6.94
C ALA A 14 17.68 9.63 -7.82
N ALA A 15 17.17 10.85 -7.96
CA ALA A 15 17.75 11.88 -8.82
C ALA A 15 18.52 12.95 -8.04
N GLY A 16 18.38 12.99 -6.71
CA GLY A 16 19.01 13.99 -5.85
C GLY A 16 18.44 15.41 -5.99
N ARG A 17 17.32 15.59 -6.69
CA ARG A 17 16.70 16.90 -6.97
C ARG A 17 15.18 16.85 -6.97
N HIS A 18 14.56 18.02 -6.96
CA HIS A 18 13.11 18.17 -7.06
C HIS A 18 12.65 17.99 -8.51
N THR A 19 11.80 17.00 -8.74
CA THR A 19 11.28 16.65 -10.06
C THR A 19 9.75 16.51 -10.01
N VAL A 20 9.12 16.45 -11.18
CA VAL A 20 7.69 16.16 -11.28
C VAL A 20 7.47 14.67 -10.99
N HIS A 21 6.54 14.39 -10.08
CA HIS A 21 6.15 13.03 -9.71
C HIS A 21 4.68 12.80 -10.00
N THR A 22 4.37 11.65 -10.59
CA THR A 22 3.01 11.15 -10.76
C THR A 22 2.58 10.42 -9.50
N ILE A 23 1.38 10.73 -9.01
CA ILE A 23 0.78 10.13 -7.82
C ILE A 23 -0.09 8.93 -8.25
N GLU A 24 0.26 7.75 -7.76
CA GLU A 24 -0.49 6.52 -7.98
C GLU A 24 -1.06 5.97 -6.66
N ARG A 25 -2.32 5.51 -6.69
CA ARG A 25 -2.93 4.79 -5.57
C ARG A 25 -2.72 3.29 -5.74
N VAL A 26 -1.96 2.68 -4.83
CA VAL A 26 -1.64 1.25 -4.92
C VAL A 26 -2.66 0.41 -4.16
N LYS A 27 -3.21 -0.60 -4.86
CA LYS A 27 -4.05 -1.64 -4.25
C LYS A 27 -3.17 -2.76 -3.68
N LYS A 28 -3.57 -3.35 -2.57
CA LYS A 28 -2.90 -4.54 -2.02
C LYS A 28 -3.07 -5.70 -3.00
N ARG A 29 -1.96 -6.34 -3.40
CA ARG A 29 -2.00 -7.54 -4.27
C ARG A 29 -2.33 -8.80 -3.47
N ARG A 30 -2.80 -9.84 -4.14
CA ARG A 30 -3.04 -11.17 -3.56
C ARG A 30 -1.75 -11.69 -2.91
N ALA A 31 -1.87 -12.28 -1.72
CA ALA A 31 -0.73 -12.90 -1.05
C ALA A 31 -0.28 -14.14 -1.83
N SER A 32 1.03 -14.31 -2.00
CA SER A 32 1.60 -15.48 -2.68
C SER A 32 1.61 -16.70 -1.76
N GLU A 33 1.25 -17.86 -2.30
CA GLU A 33 1.17 -19.13 -1.57
C GLU A 33 2.53 -19.74 -1.24
N LEU A 34 3.55 -19.39 -2.03
CA LEU A 34 4.92 -19.87 -1.86
C LEU A 34 5.68 -19.13 -0.74
N LYS A 35 5.10 -18.07 -0.17
CA LYS A 35 5.72 -17.36 0.96
C LYS A 35 5.84 -18.29 2.17
N TRP A 36 6.99 -18.25 2.83
CA TRP A 36 7.31 -19.13 3.97
C TRP A 36 6.22 -19.16 5.04
N GLY A 37 5.68 -18.00 5.43
CA GLY A 37 4.59 -17.92 6.40
C GLY A 37 3.29 -18.58 5.95
N GLN A 38 2.94 -18.46 4.67
CA GLN A 38 1.75 -19.09 4.11
C GLN A 38 1.91 -20.60 4.03
N ARG A 39 3.09 -21.10 3.63
CA ARG A 39 3.42 -22.53 3.62
C ARG A 39 3.32 -23.14 5.03
N ARG A 40 3.88 -22.47 6.03
CA ARG A 40 3.79 -22.90 7.44
C ARG A 40 2.34 -22.92 7.92
N PHE A 41 1.56 -21.89 7.59
CA PHE A 41 0.14 -21.84 7.93
C PHE A 41 -0.65 -22.99 7.30
N ARG A 42 -0.44 -23.26 6.01
CA ARG A 42 -1.09 -24.38 5.29
C ARG A 42 -0.72 -25.73 5.90
N ARG A 43 0.54 -25.96 6.27
CA ARG A 43 0.99 -27.19 6.94
C ARG A 43 0.26 -27.42 8.26
N VAL A 44 0.14 -26.39 9.10
CA VAL A 44 -0.51 -26.49 10.41
C VAL A 44 -2.03 -26.59 10.29
N THR A 45 -2.61 -26.02 9.23
CA THR A 45 -4.05 -26.10 8.95
C THR A 45 -4.44 -27.47 8.35
N ALA A 46 -3.49 -28.20 7.78
CA ALA A 46 -3.76 -29.53 7.21
C ALA A 46 -3.97 -30.56 8.33
N GLY A 47 -5.02 -31.39 8.18
CA GLY A 47 -5.40 -32.42 9.15
C GLY A 47 -6.66 -32.07 9.95
N TYR A 48 -6.97 -32.88 10.95
CA TYR A 48 -8.25 -32.88 11.66
C TYR A 48 -8.29 -31.94 12.88
N ARG A 49 -7.71 -30.74 12.77
CA ARG A 49 -7.71 -29.73 13.86
C ARG A 49 -8.46 -28.46 13.43
N GLY A 50 -8.96 -27.73 14.43
CA GLY A 50 -9.59 -26.43 14.22
C GLY A 50 -8.63 -25.36 13.69
N PHE A 51 -9.13 -24.13 13.55
CA PHE A 51 -8.34 -23.02 13.00
C PHE A 51 -7.14 -22.68 13.92
N PRO A 52 -5.89 -22.76 13.45
CA PRO A 52 -4.72 -22.84 14.32
C PRO A 52 -4.23 -21.51 14.91
N ARG A 53 -4.88 -20.38 14.60
CA ARG A 53 -4.49 -19.05 15.06
C ARG A 53 -5.72 -18.28 15.51
N PRO A 54 -5.67 -17.46 16.57
CA PRO A 54 -6.82 -16.65 16.95
C PRO A 54 -7.18 -15.68 15.82
N LYS A 55 -8.47 -15.65 15.43
CA LYS A 55 -8.98 -14.67 14.46
C LYS A 55 -9.21 -13.35 15.20
N PRO A 56 -8.60 -12.23 14.78
CA PRO A 56 -8.87 -10.94 15.39
C PRO A 56 -10.24 -10.43 14.91
N GLU A 57 -11.28 -10.64 15.71
CA GLU A 57 -12.63 -10.13 15.45
C GLU A 57 -12.80 -8.72 16.04
N GLY A 58 -13.64 -7.88 15.42
CA GLY A 58 -14.00 -6.54 15.92
C GLY A 58 -12.92 -5.45 15.90
N ARG A 59 -11.68 -5.74 15.46
CA ARG A 59 -10.54 -4.79 15.52
C ARG A 59 -10.37 -3.93 14.25
N GLU A 60 -11.39 -3.78 13.42
CA GLU A 60 -11.26 -2.95 12.23
C GLU A 60 -11.45 -1.46 12.56
N LYS A 61 -10.39 -0.67 12.36
CA LYS A 61 -10.47 0.78 12.51
C LYS A 61 -11.34 1.39 11.42
N PRO A 62 -12.14 2.44 11.72
CA PRO A 62 -13.01 3.09 10.73
C PRO A 62 -12.28 3.68 9.52
N THR A 63 -10.96 3.91 9.63
CA THR A 63 -10.15 4.45 8.55
C THR A 63 -8.82 3.71 8.42
N ARG A 64 -8.36 3.58 7.17
CA ARG A 64 -7.07 3.00 6.80
C ARG A 64 -6.17 4.09 6.22
N ARG A 65 -4.84 3.88 6.29
CA ARG A 65 -3.89 4.75 5.60
C ARG A 65 -3.96 4.48 4.11
N VAL A 66 -3.99 5.53 3.30
CA VAL A 66 -4.02 5.41 1.84
C VAL A 66 -2.60 5.14 1.36
N ASN A 67 -2.34 4.00 0.73
CA ASN A 67 -1.02 3.73 0.16
C ASN A 67 -0.85 4.51 -1.15
N ILE A 68 -0.01 5.54 -1.11
CA ILE A 68 0.28 6.43 -2.24
C ILE A 68 1.73 6.22 -2.67
N LEU A 69 1.93 6.05 -3.97
CA LEU A 69 3.24 5.90 -4.59
C LEU A 69 3.53 7.16 -5.43
N TYR A 70 4.74 7.69 -5.31
CA TYR A 70 5.21 8.81 -6.13
C TYR A 70 6.20 8.27 -7.14
N ARG A 71 5.82 8.30 -8.41
CA ARG A 71 6.66 7.86 -9.51
C ARG A 71 7.34 9.06 -10.15
N CYS A 72 8.66 9.09 -10.12
CA CYS A 72 9.43 10.15 -10.77
C CYS A 72 9.28 10.02 -12.29
N THR A 73 8.98 11.12 -12.99
CA THR A 73 8.87 11.11 -14.46
C THR A 73 10.21 10.92 -15.15
N GLU A 74 11.31 11.35 -14.52
CA GLU A 74 12.64 11.32 -15.13
C GLU A 74 13.36 9.99 -14.92
N THR A 75 13.35 9.45 -13.69
CA THR A 75 14.06 8.20 -13.36
C THR A 75 13.17 6.97 -13.42
N GLY A 76 11.85 7.14 -13.50
CA GLY A 76 10.86 6.06 -13.43
C GLY A 76 10.76 5.35 -12.07
N LYS A 77 11.71 5.62 -11.16
CA LYS A 77 11.75 5.05 -9.81
C LYS A 77 10.65 5.66 -8.96
N ALA A 78 10.14 4.82 -8.06
CA ALA A 78 9.03 5.18 -7.20
C ALA A 78 9.41 5.14 -5.73
N HIS A 79 8.86 6.04 -4.94
CA HIS A 79 9.03 6.05 -3.49
C HIS A 79 7.70 6.29 -2.78
N THR A 80 7.59 5.79 -1.55
CA THR A 80 6.37 5.85 -0.73
C THR A 80 6.64 6.71 0.49
N PRO A 81 6.02 7.90 0.63
CA PRO A 81 6.11 8.69 1.85
C PRO A 81 5.16 8.17 2.92
N LYS A 82 5.28 8.73 4.13
CA LYS A 82 4.29 8.55 5.19
C LYS A 82 2.93 9.06 4.71
N CYS A 83 1.93 8.17 4.75
CA CYS A 83 0.59 8.45 4.27
C CYS A 83 -0.41 8.73 5.42
N TYR A 84 -1.48 9.46 5.08
CA TYR A 84 -2.54 9.87 6.00
C TYR A 84 -3.67 8.83 6.03
N ARG A 85 -4.43 8.81 7.13
CA ARG A 85 -5.68 8.05 7.22
C ARG A 85 -6.80 8.84 6.55
N ALA A 86 -7.58 8.20 5.70
CA ALA A 86 -8.73 8.82 5.05
C ALA A 86 -9.85 7.81 4.82
N LYS A 87 -11.11 8.28 4.85
CA LYS A 87 -12.30 7.48 4.48
C LYS A 87 -12.44 7.37 2.94
N LYS A 88 -12.30 8.50 2.25
CA LYS A 88 -12.37 8.62 0.78
C LYS A 88 -11.14 9.38 0.27
N PHE A 89 -10.53 8.88 -0.79
CA PHE A 89 -9.35 9.47 -1.44
C PHE A 89 -9.55 9.51 -2.96
N ASN A 90 -9.48 10.72 -3.51
CA ASN A 90 -9.68 10.99 -4.94
C ASN A 90 -8.42 11.66 -5.52
N LEU A 91 -8.15 11.34 -6.78
CA LEU A 91 -7.12 11.99 -7.58
C LEU A 91 -7.82 12.96 -8.53
N THR A 92 -7.46 14.24 -8.48
CA THR A 92 -8.01 15.28 -9.35
C THR A 92 -7.02 15.65 -10.45
N ASP A 93 -7.56 15.97 -11.62
CA ASP A 93 -6.87 16.43 -12.83
C ASP A 93 -7.15 17.92 -13.01
N ASP A 94 -6.74 18.73 -12.04
CA ASP A 94 -6.73 20.20 -12.17
C ASP A 94 -5.31 20.68 -12.51
#